data_AF-C1C7K7-F1
#
_entry.id   AF-C1C7K7-F1
#
_cell.length_a   1.000
_cell.length_b   1.000
_cell.length_c   1.000
_cell.angle_alpha   90.00
_cell.angle_beta   90.00
_cell.angle_gamma   90.00
#
_symmetry.space_group_name_H-M   'P 1'
#
loop_
_entity.id
_entity.type
_entity.pdbx_description
1 polymer ?
#
loop_
_entity_poly.entity_id
_entity_poly.type
_entity_poly.pdbx_seq_one_letter_code
_entity_poly.pdbx_strand_id
1 'polypeptide(L)'
;MNSFRSEYLKFIYNKWLLLTVLATIILVPLFVIFLHETPSYITEDYVLTQILESFYLGQAGIIIIIILFIGQEFNGSTLRSSLLANPTRWKFFFIKLIVILSISILVWTLVAFCTICVVYIFYGLLIPLLIYTFTLRIILVSIGLILICFSLVIITRSIVVPMGMSLSFLLGLGQMLLQFSDAFLYFPIISTMNSFLMTENQSYIPYTIGIAIQFLWGILLLSFSILLFWKRIVR
;
A
#
# COMPACT_ATOMS: atom_id res chain seq x y z
N MET A 1 20.41 -15.70 8.34
CA MET A 1 20.34 -15.61 6.87
C MET A 1 19.26 -16.48 6.24
N ASN A 2 19.11 -17.77 6.63
CA ASN A 2 18.17 -18.68 5.99
C ASN A 2 16.68 -18.26 6.09
N SER A 3 16.26 -17.61 7.18
CA SER A 3 14.86 -17.18 7.35
C SER A 3 14.45 -16.05 6.40
N PHE A 4 15.32 -15.09 6.09
CA PHE A 4 15.01 -14.03 5.12
C PHE A 4 14.86 -14.62 3.73
N ARG A 5 15.82 -15.46 3.32
CA ARG A 5 15.78 -16.13 2.01
C ARG A 5 14.52 -16.98 1.85
N SER A 6 14.10 -17.69 2.89
CA SER A 6 12.86 -18.49 2.86
C SER A 6 11.62 -17.63 2.63
N GLU A 7 11.47 -16.50 3.33
CA GLU A 7 10.32 -15.61 3.17
C GLU A 7 10.30 -14.95 1.77
N TYR A 8 11.46 -14.56 1.24
CA TYR A 8 11.56 -14.09 -0.15
C TYR A 8 11.16 -15.15 -1.17
N LEU A 9 11.60 -16.39 -1.00
CA LEU A 9 11.23 -17.49 -1.89
C LEU A 9 9.73 -17.78 -1.81
N LYS A 10 9.13 -17.76 -0.61
CA LYS A 10 7.66 -17.89 -0.44
C LYS A 10 6.91 -16.81 -1.23
N PHE A 11 7.42 -15.58 -1.24
CA PHE A 11 6.83 -14.51 -2.04
C PHE A 11 6.93 -14.82 -3.55
N ILE A 12 8.13 -15.13 -4.04
CA ILE A 12 8.40 -15.35 -5.46
C ILE A 12 7.64 -16.57 -6.01
N TYR A 13 7.55 -17.66 -5.25
CA TYR A 13 6.89 -18.88 -5.69
C TYR A 13 5.36 -18.84 -5.60
N ASN A 14 4.78 -17.87 -4.90
CA ASN A 14 3.33 -17.74 -4.86
C ASN A 14 2.84 -17.07 -6.15
N LYS A 15 2.22 -17.89 -7.02
CA LYS A 15 1.69 -17.46 -8.32
C LYS A 15 0.68 -16.30 -8.20
N TRP A 16 -0.17 -16.30 -7.17
CA TRP A 16 -1.15 -15.24 -6.96
C TRP A 16 -0.49 -13.91 -6.59
N LEU A 17 0.54 -13.95 -5.74
CA LEU A 17 1.30 -12.75 -5.40
C LEU A 17 2.04 -12.19 -6.62
N LEU A 18 2.72 -13.04 -7.37
CA LEU A 18 3.42 -12.62 -8.58
C LEU A 18 2.46 -12.01 -9.60
N LEU A 19 1.29 -12.62 -9.80
CA LEU A 19 0.25 -12.10 -10.68
C LEU A 19 -0.24 -10.72 -10.21
N THR A 20 -0.47 -10.53 -8.91
CA THR A 20 -0.86 -9.22 -8.38
C THR A 20 0.24 -8.16 -8.56
N VAL A 21 1.51 -8.50 -8.34
CA VAL A 21 2.63 -7.59 -8.59
C VAL A 21 2.69 -7.17 -10.05
N LEU A 22 2.64 -8.13 -10.98
CA LEU A 22 2.63 -7.83 -12.41
C LEU A 22 1.43 -6.98 -12.81
N ALA A 23 0.24 -7.30 -12.30
CA ALA A 23 -0.95 -6.50 -12.53
C ALA A 23 -0.77 -5.06 -12.03
N THR A 24 -0.18 -4.84 -10.85
CA THR A 24 0.07 -3.48 -10.35
C THR A 24 1.08 -2.70 -11.19
N ILE A 25 2.16 -3.35 -11.63
CA ILE A 25 3.20 -2.71 -12.46
C ILE A 25 2.64 -2.32 -13.83
N ILE A 26 1.70 -3.07 -14.38
CA ILE A 26 1.12 -2.82 -15.71
C ILE A 26 -0.08 -1.86 -15.62
N LEU A 27 -1.02 -2.09 -14.71
CA LEU A 27 -2.28 -1.32 -14.64
C LEU A 27 -2.05 0.12 -14.20
N VAL A 28 -1.14 0.37 -13.25
CA VAL A 28 -0.93 1.74 -12.73
C VAL A 28 -0.44 2.69 -13.85
N PRO A 29 0.59 2.36 -14.64
CA PRO A 29 0.97 3.17 -15.79
C PRO A 29 -0.11 3.28 -16.87
N LEU A 30 -0.92 2.24 -17.08
CA LEU A 30 -2.03 2.31 -18.03
C LEU A 30 -3.12 3.29 -17.59
N PHE A 31 -3.39 3.39 -16.28
CA PHE A 31 -4.37 4.34 -15.77
C PHE A 31 -4.02 5.78 -16.09
N VAL A 32 -2.73 6.13 -16.20
CA VAL A 32 -2.31 7.47 -16.62
C VAL A 32 -2.91 7.85 -17.99
N ILE A 33 -3.01 6.90 -18.91
CA ILE A 33 -3.55 7.15 -20.25
C ILE A 33 -5.09 7.19 -20.24
N PHE A 34 -5.72 6.27 -19.50
CA PHE A 34 -7.15 5.96 -19.65
C PHE A 34 -8.07 6.57 -18.59
N LEU A 35 -7.54 7.22 -17.55
CA LEU A 35 -8.37 7.78 -16.46
C LEU A 35 -9.35 8.86 -16.93
N HIS A 36 -8.91 9.72 -17.86
CA HIS A 36 -9.69 10.85 -18.35
C HIS A 36 -9.59 10.97 -19.87
N GLU A 37 -10.64 11.52 -20.48
CA GLU A 37 -10.63 11.84 -21.92
C GLU A 37 -9.50 12.82 -22.21
N THR A 38 -8.67 12.49 -23.21
CA THR A 38 -7.53 13.32 -23.59
C THR A 38 -8.03 14.69 -24.05
N PRO A 39 -7.70 15.79 -23.33
CA PRO A 39 -8.11 17.12 -23.73
C PRO A 39 -7.46 17.49 -25.06
N SER A 40 -8.08 18.42 -25.79
CA SER A 40 -7.54 18.95 -27.06
C SER A 40 -6.16 19.61 -26.90
N TYR A 41 -5.83 20.08 -25.70
CA TYR A 41 -4.52 20.61 -25.33
C TYR A 41 -3.97 19.87 -24.11
N ILE A 42 -2.84 19.18 -24.28
CA ILE A 42 -2.16 18.48 -23.20
C ILE A 42 -1.31 19.49 -22.42
N THR A 43 -1.70 19.79 -21.20
CA THR A 43 -0.93 20.61 -20.25
C THR A 43 -0.14 19.73 -19.29
N GLU A 44 1.00 20.21 -18.80
CA GLU A 44 1.81 19.49 -17.80
C GLU A 44 1.03 19.16 -16.53
N ASP A 45 0.18 20.10 -16.06
CA ASP A 45 -0.66 19.92 -14.88
C ASP A 45 -1.68 18.77 -15.04
N TYR A 46 -2.16 18.56 -16.27
CA TYR A 46 -3.07 17.46 -16.60
C TYR A 46 -2.37 16.11 -16.47
N VAL A 47 -1.16 15.99 -17.02
CA VAL A 47 -0.37 14.75 -16.92
C VAL A 47 0.01 14.47 -15.46
N LEU A 48 0.36 15.50 -14.69
CA LEU A 48 0.72 15.34 -13.27
C LEU A 48 -0.48 14.91 -12.41
N THR A 49 -1.67 15.44 -12.65
CA THR A 49 -2.89 15.01 -11.95
C THR A 49 -3.24 13.56 -12.28
N GLN A 50 -3.19 13.15 -13.55
CA GLN A 50 -3.39 11.75 -13.94
C GLN A 50 -2.37 10.79 -13.31
N ILE A 51 -1.11 11.21 -13.18
CA ILE A 51 -0.09 10.40 -12.51
C ILE A 51 -0.43 10.23 -11.03
N LEU A 52 -0.82 11.31 -10.33
CA LEU A 52 -1.17 11.22 -8.92
C LEU A 52 -2.40 10.35 -8.66
N GLU A 53 -3.43 10.45 -9.50
CA GLU A 53 -4.63 9.60 -9.42
C GLU A 53 -4.33 8.14 -9.74
N SER A 54 -3.49 7.87 -10.74
CA SER A 54 -3.07 6.49 -11.04
C SER A 54 -2.29 5.88 -9.87
N PHE A 55 -1.45 6.66 -9.19
CA PHE A 55 -0.77 6.22 -7.97
C PHE A 55 -1.72 6.02 -6.79
N TYR A 56 -2.75 6.84 -6.66
CA TYR A 56 -3.80 6.63 -5.67
C TYR A 56 -4.47 5.26 -5.86
N LEU A 57 -4.88 4.92 -7.09
CA LEU A 57 -5.44 3.61 -7.42
C LEU A 57 -4.41 2.48 -7.24
N GLY A 58 -3.13 2.75 -7.52
CA GLY A 58 -2.03 1.81 -7.31
C GLY A 58 -1.89 1.33 -5.86
N GLN A 59 -2.33 2.11 -4.88
CA GLN A 59 -2.35 1.69 -3.48
C GLN A 59 -3.21 0.43 -3.25
N ALA A 60 -4.31 0.27 -4.00
CA ALA A 60 -5.17 -0.91 -3.90
C ALA A 60 -4.40 -2.20 -4.19
N GLY A 61 -3.52 -2.15 -5.18
CA GLY A 61 -2.62 -3.23 -5.53
C GLY A 61 -1.71 -3.66 -4.38
N ILE A 62 -1.11 -2.68 -3.69
CA ILE A 62 -0.20 -2.92 -2.58
C ILE A 62 -0.93 -3.51 -1.38
N ILE A 63 -2.11 -2.96 -1.07
CA ILE A 63 -3.01 -3.51 -0.06
C ILE A 63 -3.26 -5.00 -0.32
N ILE A 64 -3.61 -5.36 -1.56
CA ILE A 64 -3.86 -6.76 -1.95
C ILE A 64 -2.60 -7.62 -1.77
N ILE A 65 -1.43 -7.17 -2.23
CA ILE A 65 -0.16 -7.89 -2.11
C ILE A 65 0.15 -8.21 -0.64
N ILE A 66 0.00 -7.22 0.25
CA ILE A 66 0.32 -7.37 1.68
C ILE A 66 -0.65 -8.35 2.35
N ILE A 67 -1.93 -8.19 2.08
CA ILE A 67 -2.97 -9.01 2.69
C ILE A 67 -2.86 -10.46 2.23
N LEU A 68 -2.58 -10.71 0.95
CA LEU A 68 -2.32 -12.05 0.44
C LEU A 68 -1.04 -12.65 1.03
N PHE A 69 0.04 -11.87 1.15
CA PHE A 69 1.33 -12.39 1.60
C PHE A 69 1.36 -12.76 3.09
N ILE A 70 0.61 -12.05 3.93
CA ILE A 70 0.48 -12.39 5.35
C ILE A 70 -0.66 -13.39 5.53
N GLY A 71 -1.76 -13.17 4.81
CA GLY A 71 -2.98 -13.96 4.87
C GLY A 71 -2.76 -15.44 4.55
N GLN A 72 -1.87 -15.75 3.61
CA GLN A 72 -1.50 -17.13 3.28
C GLN A 72 -0.97 -17.94 4.48
N GLU A 73 -0.39 -17.31 5.50
CA GLU A 73 0.06 -18.02 6.71
C GLU A 73 -1.13 -18.54 7.54
N PHE A 74 -2.28 -17.88 7.46
CA PHE A 74 -3.49 -18.31 8.16
C PHE A 74 -4.26 -19.39 7.39
N ASN A 75 -3.87 -19.69 6.15
CA ASN A 75 -4.42 -20.79 5.36
C ASN A 75 -3.61 -22.08 5.57
N GLY A 76 -4.32 -23.21 5.74
CA GLY A 76 -3.72 -24.55 5.65
C GLY A 76 -2.69 -24.91 6.73
N SER A 77 -2.80 -24.38 7.94
CA SER A 77 -1.88 -24.63 9.07
C SER A 77 -0.41 -24.23 8.88
N THR A 78 -0.10 -23.48 7.82
CA THR A 78 1.26 -23.05 7.45
C THR A 78 1.93 -22.18 8.52
N LEU A 79 1.17 -21.37 9.27
CA LEU A 79 1.71 -20.62 10.40
C LEU A 79 2.26 -21.51 11.52
N ARG A 80 1.69 -22.70 11.73
CA ARG A 80 2.19 -23.66 12.73
C ARG A 80 3.56 -24.18 12.32
N SER A 81 3.73 -24.58 11.05
CA SER A 81 5.02 -25.05 10.55
C SER A 81 6.06 -23.92 10.52
N SER A 82 5.68 -22.69 10.13
CA SER A 82 6.55 -21.52 10.19
C SER A 82 7.04 -21.20 11.61
N LEU A 83 6.17 -21.27 12.62
CA LEU A 83 6.53 -21.02 14.02
C LEU A 83 7.33 -22.17 14.65
N LEU A 84 7.12 -23.42 14.23
CA LEU A 84 7.94 -24.55 14.66
C LEU A 84 9.35 -24.50 14.07
N ALA A 85 9.50 -24.02 12.83
CA ALA A 85 10.79 -23.84 12.19
C ALA A 85 11.60 -22.67 12.76
N ASN A 86 10.94 -21.65 13.32
CA ASN A 86 11.58 -20.48 13.93
C ASN A 86 11.08 -20.29 15.37
N PRO A 87 11.85 -20.73 16.40
CA PRO A 87 11.39 -20.70 17.79
C PRO A 87 11.21 -19.27 18.34
N THR A 88 11.82 -18.26 17.71
CA THR A 88 11.73 -16.86 18.14
C THR A 88 10.67 -16.10 17.33
N ARG A 89 9.44 -16.07 17.87
CA ARG A 89 8.24 -15.45 17.25
C ARG A 89 8.44 -13.99 16.83
N TRP A 90 9.13 -13.22 17.67
CA TRP A 90 9.42 -11.81 17.39
C TRP A 90 10.35 -11.64 16.19
N LYS A 91 11.37 -12.49 16.04
CA LYS A 91 12.26 -12.46 14.87
C LYS A 91 11.47 -12.78 13.60
N PHE A 92 10.59 -13.78 13.64
CA PHE A 92 9.73 -14.12 12.49
C PHE A 92 8.84 -12.95 12.06
N PHE A 93 8.19 -12.29 13.03
CA PHE A 93 7.34 -11.12 12.77
C PHE A 93 8.10 -9.99 12.08
N PHE A 94 9.25 -9.58 12.65
CA PHE A 94 10.05 -8.48 12.08
C PHE A 94 10.68 -8.84 10.74
N ILE A 95 11.15 -10.08 10.55
CA ILE A 95 11.67 -10.54 9.26
C ILE A 95 10.60 -10.42 8.19
N LYS A 96 9.38 -10.89 8.47
CA LYS A 96 8.27 -10.84 7.51
C LYS A 96 7.90 -9.39 7.17
N LEU A 97 7.85 -8.50 8.16
CA LEU A 97 7.61 -7.08 7.96
C LEU A 97 8.69 -6.43 7.09
N ILE A 98 9.97 -6.70 7.36
CA ILE A 98 11.10 -6.17 6.58
C ILE A 98 11.04 -6.65 5.12
N VAL A 99 10.72 -7.92 4.89
CA VAL A 99 10.60 -8.49 3.53
C VAL A 99 9.46 -7.83 2.75
N ILE A 100 8.32 -7.57 3.37
CA ILE A 100 7.20 -6.89 2.71
C ILE A 100 7.57 -5.44 2.37
N LEU A 101 8.18 -4.72 3.33
CA LEU A 101 8.61 -3.35 3.10
C LEU A 101 9.60 -3.25 1.94
N SER A 102 10.62 -4.11 1.90
CA SER A 102 11.61 -4.07 0.82
C SER A 102 11.01 -4.40 -0.54
N ILE A 103 10.11 -5.37 -0.63
CA ILE A 103 9.40 -5.69 -1.87
C ILE A 103 8.49 -4.54 -2.30
N SER A 104 7.76 -3.93 -1.38
CA SER A 104 6.87 -2.81 -1.71
C SER A 104 7.60 -1.58 -2.24
N ILE A 105 8.77 -1.25 -1.68
CA ILE A 105 9.63 -0.17 -2.17
C ILE A 105 10.08 -0.49 -3.59
N LEU A 106 10.52 -1.74 -3.83
CA LEU A 106 10.92 -2.18 -5.17
C LEU A 106 9.76 -2.06 -6.17
N VAL A 107 8.56 -2.53 -5.82
CA VAL A 107 7.36 -2.42 -6.68
C VAL A 107 7.06 -0.96 -7.01
N TRP A 108 7.08 -0.05 -6.03
CA TRP A 108 6.85 1.37 -6.28
C TRP A 108 7.91 2.00 -7.18
N THR A 109 9.18 1.67 -6.99
CA THR A 109 10.25 2.19 -7.87
C THR A 109 10.07 1.74 -9.31
N LEU A 110 9.63 0.48 -9.52
CA LEU A 110 9.32 -0.03 -10.86
C LEU A 110 8.08 0.63 -11.45
N VAL A 111 7.01 0.78 -10.66
CA VAL A 111 5.80 1.49 -11.08
C VAL A 111 6.14 2.93 -11.50
N ALA A 112 6.90 3.66 -10.68
CA ALA A 112 7.34 5.02 -10.98
C ALA A 112 8.16 5.07 -12.29
N PHE A 113 9.13 4.17 -12.46
CA PHE A 113 9.91 4.07 -13.68
C PHE A 113 9.03 3.81 -14.91
N CYS A 114 8.11 2.84 -14.83
CA CYS A 114 7.18 2.54 -15.91
C CYS A 114 6.24 3.71 -16.22
N THR A 115 5.73 4.43 -15.21
CA THR A 115 4.91 5.64 -15.45
C THR A 115 5.67 6.73 -16.20
N ILE A 116 6.94 6.97 -15.85
CA ILE A 116 7.78 7.96 -16.52
C ILE A 116 7.99 7.56 -17.99
N CYS A 117 8.28 6.29 -18.26
CA CYS A 117 8.44 5.78 -19.62
C CYS A 117 7.15 5.92 -20.44
N VAL A 118 6.00 5.56 -19.88
CA VAL A 118 4.70 5.66 -20.57
C VAL A 118 4.39 7.11 -20.92
N VAL A 119 4.59 8.03 -19.99
CA VAL A 119 4.33 9.46 -20.22
C VAL A 119 5.25 10.03 -21.30
N TYR A 120 6.53 9.66 -21.29
CA TYR A 120 7.47 10.08 -22.31
C TYR A 120 7.09 9.55 -23.71
N ILE A 121 6.64 8.29 -23.82
CA ILE A 121 6.26 7.68 -25.10
C ILE A 121 4.93 8.22 -25.62
N PHE A 122 3.91 8.37 -24.76
CA PHE A 122 2.56 8.76 -25.18
C PHE A 122 2.37 10.27 -25.31
N TYR A 123 2.87 11.05 -24.35
CA TYR A 123 2.68 12.50 -24.34
C TYR A 123 3.89 13.27 -24.88
N GLY A 124 5.04 12.61 -25.07
CA GLY A 124 6.28 13.26 -25.55
C GLY A 124 6.86 14.26 -24.55
N LEU A 125 6.39 14.26 -23.29
CA LEU A 125 6.76 15.22 -22.27
C LEU A 125 7.90 14.70 -21.39
N LEU A 126 8.89 15.55 -21.18
CA LEU A 126 9.92 15.35 -20.19
C LEU A 126 9.39 15.82 -18.84
N ILE A 127 9.26 14.87 -17.93
CA ILE A 127 8.61 15.09 -16.66
C ILE A 127 9.46 15.97 -15.75
N PRO A 128 8.87 16.95 -15.03
CA PRO A 128 9.58 17.80 -14.08
C PRO A 128 10.16 17.03 -12.87
N LEU A 129 11.18 17.62 -12.23
CA LEU A 129 11.77 17.11 -10.97
C LEU A 129 10.72 16.89 -9.85
N LEU A 130 9.57 17.58 -9.93
CA LEU A 130 8.45 17.50 -9.00
C LEU A 130 7.88 16.07 -8.86
N ILE A 131 7.99 15.21 -9.88
CA ILE A 131 7.50 13.82 -9.75
C ILE A 131 8.32 13.02 -8.74
N TYR A 132 9.61 13.32 -8.60
CA TYR A 132 10.43 12.64 -7.60
C TYR A 132 9.97 12.98 -6.18
N THR A 133 9.52 14.20 -5.92
CA THR A 133 8.99 14.56 -4.60
C THR A 133 7.63 13.88 -4.33
N PHE A 134 6.76 13.80 -5.34
CA PHE A 134 5.49 13.10 -5.23
C PHE A 134 5.65 11.58 -5.05
N THR A 135 6.53 10.94 -5.80
CA THR A 135 6.80 9.50 -5.66
C THR A 135 7.35 9.16 -4.28
N LEU A 136 8.26 9.97 -3.74
CA LEU A 136 8.74 9.81 -2.36
C LEU A 136 7.61 9.96 -1.32
N ARG A 137 6.74 10.97 -1.50
CA ARG A 137 5.55 11.17 -0.67
C ARG A 137 4.65 9.93 -0.68
N ILE A 138 4.42 9.35 -1.85
CA ILE A 138 3.54 8.18 -2.03
C ILE A 138 4.17 6.92 -1.43
N ILE A 139 5.49 6.75 -1.56
CA ILE A 139 6.21 5.67 -0.89
C ILE A 139 6.00 5.76 0.63
N LEU A 140 6.12 6.95 1.23
CA LEU A 140 5.87 7.15 2.66
C LEU A 140 4.44 6.78 3.07
N VAL A 141 3.43 7.24 2.32
CA VAL A 141 2.02 6.88 2.56
C VAL A 141 1.82 5.38 2.46
N SER A 142 2.44 4.74 1.46
CA SER A 142 2.31 3.30 1.26
C SER A 142 2.90 2.53 2.42
N ILE A 143 4.05 2.92 2.97
CA ILE A 143 4.66 2.32 4.16
C ILE A 143 3.69 2.38 5.34
N GLY A 144 3.03 3.53 5.56
CA GLY A 144 1.97 3.67 6.57
C GLY A 144 0.83 2.67 6.37
N LEU A 145 0.32 2.55 5.14
CA LEU A 145 -0.71 1.56 4.79
C LEU A 145 -0.24 0.12 5.03
N ILE A 146 1.05 -0.18 4.78
CA ILE A 146 1.59 -1.53 5.00
C ILE A 146 1.49 -1.90 6.46
N LEU A 147 1.90 -1.00 7.37
CA LEU A 147 1.84 -1.26 8.80
C LEU A 147 0.40 -1.53 9.28
N ILE A 148 -0.56 -0.77 8.74
CA ILE A 148 -1.98 -0.91 9.06
C ILE A 148 -2.55 -2.23 8.50
N CYS A 149 -2.35 -2.52 7.21
CA CYS A 149 -2.86 -3.76 6.62
C CYS A 149 -2.22 -4.98 7.25
N PHE A 150 -0.91 -4.91 7.53
CA PHE A 150 -0.16 -5.98 8.17
C PHE A 150 -0.73 -6.31 9.56
N SER A 151 -0.98 -5.28 10.37
CA SER A 151 -1.57 -5.45 11.69
C SER A 151 -3.02 -5.96 11.63
N LEU A 152 -3.86 -5.43 10.73
CA LEU A 152 -5.24 -5.88 10.56
C LEU A 152 -5.36 -7.37 10.19
N VAL A 153 -4.49 -7.88 9.31
CA VAL A 153 -4.47 -9.31 8.95
C VAL A 153 -4.14 -10.17 10.17
N ILE A 154 -3.20 -9.74 11.01
CA ILE A 154 -2.80 -10.51 12.20
C ILE A 154 -3.90 -10.49 13.27
N ILE A 155 -4.54 -9.33 13.46
CA ILE A 155 -5.65 -9.17 14.42
C ILE A 155 -6.85 -10.03 14.00
N THR A 156 -7.26 -9.93 12.73
CA THR A 156 -8.47 -10.60 12.22
C THR A 156 -8.23 -12.07 11.87
N ARG A 157 -6.98 -12.48 11.64
CA ARG A 157 -6.58 -13.84 11.23
C ARG A 157 -7.28 -14.31 9.95
N SER A 158 -7.60 -13.37 9.07
CA SER A 158 -8.32 -13.67 7.83
C SER A 158 -7.77 -12.82 6.69
N ILE A 159 -7.95 -13.31 5.47
CA ILE A 159 -7.66 -12.55 4.25
C ILE A 159 -8.83 -11.62 3.92
N VAL A 160 -10.06 -12.12 4.10
CA VAL A 160 -11.29 -11.49 3.61
C VAL A 160 -11.61 -10.19 4.34
N VAL A 161 -11.57 -10.18 5.68
CA VAL A 161 -11.94 -8.99 6.48
C VAL A 161 -11.01 -7.80 6.22
N PRO A 162 -9.67 -7.92 6.34
CA PRO A 162 -8.79 -6.79 6.08
C PRO A 162 -8.90 -6.35 4.62
N MET A 163 -9.03 -7.26 3.66
CA MET A 163 -9.17 -6.93 2.24
C MET A 163 -10.42 -6.10 1.98
N GLY A 164 -11.58 -6.55 2.49
CA GLY A 164 -12.84 -5.83 2.36
C GLY A 164 -12.75 -4.44 2.99
N MET A 165 -12.29 -4.35 4.25
CA MET A 165 -12.19 -3.05 4.93
C MET A 165 -11.26 -2.09 4.18
N SER A 166 -10.01 -2.46 3.93
CA SER A 166 -9.02 -1.53 3.36
C SER A 166 -9.36 -1.09 1.94
N LEU A 167 -9.88 -2.02 1.10
CA LEU A 167 -10.27 -1.67 -0.27
C LEU A 167 -11.54 -0.82 -0.28
N SER A 168 -12.53 -1.11 0.57
CA SER A 168 -13.72 -0.28 0.67
C SER A 168 -13.39 1.16 1.11
N PHE A 169 -12.51 1.34 2.09
CA PHE A 169 -12.08 2.67 2.53
C PHE A 169 -11.32 3.44 1.44
N LEU A 170 -10.49 2.75 0.65
CA LEU A 170 -9.80 3.34 -0.49
C LEU A 170 -10.76 3.71 -1.62
N LEU A 171 -11.70 2.85 -1.99
CA LEU A 171 -12.56 3.06 -3.16
C LEU A 171 -13.74 4.03 -2.94
N GLY A 172 -13.88 4.62 -1.75
CA GLY A 172 -14.83 5.72 -1.54
C GLY A 172 -15.67 5.64 -0.26
N LEU A 173 -15.66 4.52 0.46
CA LEU A 173 -16.43 4.41 1.72
C LEU A 173 -15.94 5.44 2.75
N GLY A 174 -14.64 5.75 2.73
CA GLY A 174 -14.08 6.82 3.56
C GLY A 174 -14.67 8.20 3.24
N GLN A 175 -14.81 8.53 1.95
CA GLN A 175 -15.38 9.81 1.53
C GLN A 175 -16.88 9.92 1.83
N MET A 176 -17.62 8.81 1.72
CA MET A 176 -19.03 8.78 2.11
C MET A 176 -19.21 9.02 3.61
N LEU A 177 -18.31 8.48 4.45
CA LEU A 177 -18.38 8.68 5.90
C LEU A 177 -18.13 10.14 6.33
N LEU A 178 -17.35 10.90 5.56
CA LEU A 178 -17.16 12.33 5.81
C LEU A 178 -18.45 13.13 5.72
N GLN A 179 -19.46 12.66 4.98
CA GLN A 179 -20.77 13.33 4.93
C GLN A 179 -21.50 13.29 6.28
N PHE A 180 -21.14 12.36 7.16
CA PHE A 180 -21.76 12.20 8.47
C PHE A 180 -21.00 12.91 9.59
N SER A 181 -19.67 13.00 9.51
CA SER A 181 -18.85 13.65 10.54
C SER A 181 -17.44 13.99 10.08
N ASP A 182 -16.93 15.14 10.52
CA ASP A 182 -15.55 15.57 10.31
C ASP A 182 -14.52 14.70 11.05
N ALA A 183 -14.93 13.91 12.05
CA ALA A 183 -14.04 13.00 12.77
C ALA A 183 -13.38 11.97 11.84
N PHE A 184 -14.02 11.62 10.72
CA PHE A 184 -13.47 10.69 9.75
C PHE A 184 -12.25 11.25 8.98
N LEU A 185 -11.96 12.56 9.05
CA LEU A 185 -10.74 13.14 8.47
C LEU A 185 -9.46 12.51 9.07
N TYR A 186 -9.52 12.07 10.33
CA TYR A 186 -8.40 11.42 11.02
C TYR A 186 -8.28 9.92 10.72
N PHE A 187 -9.11 9.39 9.83
CA PHE A 187 -9.01 7.99 9.41
C PHE A 187 -7.78 7.80 8.51
N PRO A 188 -6.98 6.72 8.66
CA PRO A 188 -5.64 6.64 8.09
C PRO A 188 -5.53 6.80 6.57
N ILE A 189 -6.57 6.37 5.83
CA ILE A 189 -6.59 6.48 4.36
C ILE A 189 -7.01 7.90 3.95
N ILE A 190 -8.01 8.47 4.63
CA ILE A 190 -8.55 9.80 4.33
C ILE A 190 -7.56 10.90 4.70
N SER A 191 -6.86 10.75 5.82
CA SER A 191 -5.88 11.73 6.29
C SER A 191 -4.78 11.97 5.26
N THR A 192 -4.49 11.00 4.38
CA THR A 192 -3.47 11.10 3.34
C THR A 192 -3.97 11.52 1.97
N MET A 193 -5.25 11.84 1.78
CA MET A 193 -5.83 12.18 0.46
C MET A 193 -5.11 13.34 -0.22
N ASN A 194 -4.74 14.38 0.53
CA ASN A 194 -3.96 15.51 0.01
C ASN A 194 -2.56 15.11 -0.53
N SER A 195 -2.08 13.90 -0.23
CA SER A 195 -0.84 13.34 -0.82
C SER A 195 -0.99 12.88 -2.27
N PHE A 196 -2.22 12.86 -2.80
CA PHE A 196 -2.55 12.48 -4.17
C PHE A 196 -3.14 13.64 -4.98
N LEU A 197 -3.13 14.84 -4.42
CA LEU A 197 -3.57 16.04 -5.11
C LEU A 197 -2.38 16.93 -5.48
N MET A 198 -2.54 17.65 -6.57
CA MET A 198 -1.59 18.63 -7.10
C MET A 198 -1.56 19.86 -6.18
N THR A 199 -2.74 20.37 -5.84
CA THR A 199 -2.96 21.45 -4.89
C THR A 199 -3.66 20.91 -3.65
N GLU A 200 -3.23 21.36 -2.47
CA GLU A 200 -3.86 20.97 -1.21
C GLU A 200 -5.30 21.49 -1.16
N ASN A 201 -6.24 20.58 -0.91
CA ASN A 201 -7.62 20.97 -0.67
C ASN A 201 -7.80 21.29 0.82
N GLN A 202 -8.39 22.46 1.10
CA GLN A 202 -8.65 22.94 2.47
C GLN A 202 -9.60 22.04 3.25
N SER A 203 -10.44 21.26 2.57
CA SER A 203 -11.36 20.31 3.22
C SER A 203 -10.65 19.09 3.81
N TYR A 204 -9.41 18.81 3.41
CA TYR A 204 -8.63 17.67 3.90
C TYR A 204 -7.45 18.13 4.74
N ILE A 205 -6.94 17.21 5.57
CA ILE A 205 -5.77 17.48 6.42
C ILE A 205 -4.53 17.71 5.53
N PRO A 206 -3.65 18.68 5.85
CA PRO A 206 -2.39 18.89 5.13
C PRO A 206 -1.57 17.59 5.06
N TYR A 207 -0.89 17.33 3.94
CA TYR A 207 -0.28 16.02 3.68
C TYR A 207 0.74 15.61 4.74
N THR A 208 1.50 16.56 5.32
CA THR A 208 2.49 16.30 6.37
C THR A 208 1.85 15.75 7.64
N ILE A 209 0.79 16.42 8.12
CA ILE A 209 0.02 16.01 9.29
C ILE A 209 -0.74 14.71 8.99
N GLY A 210 -1.28 14.60 7.78
CA GLY A 210 -1.98 13.42 7.29
C GLY A 210 -1.15 12.14 7.35
N ILE A 211 0.10 12.21 6.87
CA ILE A 211 1.07 11.12 6.95
C ILE A 211 1.43 10.81 8.41
N ALA A 212 1.61 11.82 9.25
CA ALA A 212 1.91 11.61 10.68
C ALA A 212 0.77 10.86 11.40
N ILE A 213 -0.49 11.23 11.14
CA ILE A 213 -1.68 10.54 11.68
C ILE A 213 -1.72 9.08 11.21
N GLN A 214 -1.44 8.84 9.93
CA GLN A 214 -1.42 7.49 9.38
C GLN A 214 -0.34 6.62 10.05
N PHE A 215 0.86 7.16 10.26
CA PHE A 215 1.91 6.45 10.99
C PHE A 215 1.53 6.20 12.46
N LEU A 216 0.86 7.15 13.11
CA LEU A 216 0.38 6.98 14.48
C LEU A 216 -0.60 5.80 14.58
N TRP A 217 -1.56 5.71 13.65
CA TRP A 217 -2.44 4.55 13.53
C TRP A 217 -1.68 3.25 13.26
N GLY A 218 -0.71 3.29 12.35
CA GLY A 218 0.15 2.15 12.04
C GLY A 218 0.88 1.64 13.30
N ILE A 219 1.46 2.53 14.10
CA ILE A 219 2.16 2.19 15.34
C ILE A 219 1.19 1.61 16.38
N LEU A 220 0.03 2.25 16.58
CA LEU A 220 -1.00 1.77 17.50
C LEU A 220 -1.46 0.34 17.15
N LEU A 221 -1.88 0.11 15.91
CA LEU A 221 -2.36 -1.21 15.48
C LEU A 221 -1.24 -2.26 15.49
N LEU A 222 -0.02 -1.88 15.11
CA LEU A 222 1.14 -2.76 15.14
C LEU A 222 1.49 -3.17 16.58
N SER A 223 1.42 -2.26 17.55
CA SER A 223 1.63 -2.58 18.97
C SER A 223 0.61 -3.61 19.47
N PHE A 224 -0.66 -3.46 19.10
CA PHE A 224 -1.73 -4.39 19.47
C PHE A 224 -1.54 -5.77 18.82
N SER A 225 -1.20 -5.78 17.53
CA SER A 225 -0.88 -6.98 16.76
C SER A 225 0.29 -7.76 17.38
N ILE A 226 1.34 -7.04 17.80
CA ILE A 226 2.50 -7.62 18.49
C ILE A 226 2.08 -8.32 19.79
N LEU A 227 1.28 -7.65 20.62
CA LEU A 227 0.83 -8.21 21.90
C LEU A 227 0.01 -9.49 21.69
N LEU A 228 -0.89 -9.49 20.69
CA LEU A 228 -1.66 -10.66 20.31
C LEU A 228 -0.79 -11.80 19.79
N PHE A 229 0.23 -11.49 18.98
CA PHE A 229 1.14 -12.48 18.43
C PHE A 229 2.01 -13.12 19.52
N TRP A 230 2.41 -12.35 20.53
CA TRP A 230 3.21 -12.85 21.65
C TRP A 230 2.42 -13.83 22.53
N LYS A 231 1.18 -13.48 22.90
CA LYS A 231 0.30 -14.31 23.76
C LYS A 231 -0.21 -15.59 23.08
N ARG A 232 0.06 -15.79 21.78
CA ARG A 232 -0.47 -16.93 21.03
C ARG A 232 0.13 -18.26 21.52
N ILE A 233 -0.68 -19.17 22.02
CA ILE A 233 -0.24 -20.55 22.26
C ILE A 233 -0.31 -21.29 20.92
N VAL A 234 0.81 -21.85 20.47
CA VAL A 234 0.86 -22.74 19.30
C VAL A 234 0.40 -24.11 19.79
N ARG A 235 -0.86 -24.48 19.53
CA ARG A 235 -1.33 -25.86 19.66
C ARG A 235 -1.20 -26.54 18.31
#